data_AF-A0A3D2XGN1-F1
#
_entry.id   AF-A0A3D2XGN1-F1
#
_cell.length_a   1.000
_cell.length_b   1.000
_cell.length_c   1.000
_cell.angle_alpha   90.00
_cell.angle_beta   90.00
_cell.angle_gamma   90.00
#
_symmetry.space_group_name_H-M   'P 1'
#
loop_
_entity.id
_entity.type
_entity.pdbx_description
1 polymer ?
#
loop_
_entity_poly.entity_id
_entity_poly.type
_entity_poly.pdbx_seq_one_letter_code
_entity_poly.pdbx_strand_id
1 'polypeptide(L)' 'MQAVNMPAVLVETGFISNPDEEDYLNSEKGQMEICQVVTRSIRIYKNSLENQAGITAAGNRK' A
#
# COMPACT_ATOMS: atom_id res chain seq x y z
N MET A 1 -16.77 16.00 -13.39
CA MET A 1 -15.47 15.35 -13.68
C MET A 1 -15.38 14.14 -12.76
N GLN A 2 -15.78 12.95 -13.22
CA GLN A 2 -15.83 11.75 -12.38
C GLN A 2 -14.42 11.15 -12.36
N ALA A 3 -13.70 11.36 -11.26
CA ALA A 3 -12.34 10.86 -11.08
C ALA A 3 -12.35 9.33 -10.99
N VAL A 4 -11.39 8.69 -11.66
CA VAL A 4 -11.04 7.26 -11.62
C VAL A 4 -11.56 6.51 -10.39
N ASN A 5 -12.46 5.54 -10.61
CA ASN A 5 -13.11 4.75 -9.57
C ASN A 5 -12.16 3.83 -8.76
N MET A 6 -10.87 3.70 -9.14
CA MET A 6 -9.89 2.91 -8.39
C MET A 6 -8.45 3.48 -8.50
N PRO A 7 -7.78 3.76 -7.37
CA PRO A 7 -6.37 4.16 -7.34
C PRO A 7 -5.46 2.96 -7.58
N ALA A 8 -4.37 3.14 -8.34
CA ALA A 8 -3.38 2.10 -8.65
C ALA A 8 -1.94 2.64 -8.47
N VAL A 9 -1.05 1.80 -7.95
CA VAL A 9 0.38 2.08 -7.77
C VAL A 9 1.21 0.85 -8.15
N LEU A 10 2.39 1.07 -8.72
CA LEU A 10 3.40 0.04 -8.99
C LEU A 10 4.58 0.27 -8.04
N VAL A 11 5.07 -0.80 -7.42
CA VAL A 11 6.20 -0.77 -6.49
C VAL A 11 7.24 -1.76 -6.97
N GLU A 12 8.46 -1.28 -7.17
CA GLU A 12 9.64 -2.11 -7.41
C GLU A 12 10.25 -2.50 -6.06
N THR A 13 10.40 -3.80 -5.80
CA THR A 13 10.83 -4.31 -4.48
C THR A 13 12.34 -4.50 -4.36
N GLY A 14 13.08 -4.42 -5.46
CA GLY A 14 14.54 -4.55 -5.52
C GLY A 14 15.06 -4.85 -6.93
N PHE A 15 16.37 -5.03 -7.06
CA PHE A 15 17.07 -5.32 -8.32
C PHE A 15 17.57 -6.77 -8.39
N ILE A 16 17.10 -7.53 -9.37
CA ILE A 16 17.54 -8.92 -9.60
C ILE A 16 19.02 -8.99 -10.02
N SER A 17 19.57 -7.94 -10.63
CA SER A 17 20.98 -7.92 -11.03
C SER A 17 21.95 -7.73 -9.85
N ASN A 18 21.45 -7.42 -8.65
CA ASN A 18 22.25 -7.33 -7.44
C ASN A 18 22.10 -8.65 -6.66
N PRO A 19 23.17 -9.48 -6.52
CA PRO A 19 23.08 -10.78 -5.89
C PRO A 19 22.49 -10.76 -4.47
N ASP A 20 22.84 -9.76 -3.66
CA ASP A 20 22.34 -9.66 -2.28
C ASP A 20 20.82 -9.37 -2.25
N GLU A 21 20.32 -8.59 -3.21
CA GLU A 21 18.89 -8.29 -3.33
C GLU A 21 18.13 -9.46 -3.97
N GLU A 22 18.72 -10.14 -4.96
CA GLU A 22 18.16 -11.36 -5.53
C GLU A 22 17.97 -12.43 -4.46
N ASP A 23 18.99 -12.69 -3.63
CA ASP A 23 18.91 -13.65 -2.53
C ASP A 23 17.82 -13.25 -1.52
N TYR A 24 17.73 -11.96 -1.18
CA TYR A 24 16.68 -11.46 -0.30
C TYR A 24 15.28 -11.66 -0.90
N LEU A 25 15.08 -11.31 -2.18
CA LEU A 25 13.80 -11.46 -2.89
C LEU A 25 13.39 -12.92 -3.07
N ASN A 26 14.36 -13.83 -3.21
CA ASN A 26 14.13 -15.27 -3.31
C ASN A 26 13.93 -15.95 -1.94
N SER A 27 14.33 -15.30 -0.84
CA SER A 27 14.19 -15.86 0.51
C SER A 27 12.74 -15.79 1.02
N GLU A 28 12.31 -16.84 1.74
CA GLU A 28 10.99 -16.86 2.39
C GLU A 28 10.81 -15.70 3.37
N LYS A 29 11.88 -15.37 4.11
CA LYS A 29 11.89 -14.25 5.05
C LYS A 29 11.65 -12.91 4.33
N GLY A 30 12.40 -12.62 3.26
CA GLY A 30 12.27 -11.37 2.52
C GLY A 30 10.90 -11.22 1.86
N GLN A 31 10.36 -12.31 1.29
CA GLN A 31 8.99 -12.31 0.74
C GLN A 31 7.93 -12.04 1.81
N MET A 32 8.09 -12.63 3.00
CA MET A 32 7.19 -12.39 4.13
C MET A 32 7.25 -10.93 4.60
N GLU A 33 8.46 -10.37 4.72
CA GLU A 33 8.66 -8.97 5.12
C GLU A 33 8.03 -8.00 4.11
N ILE A 34 8.25 -8.21 2.81
CA ILE A 34 7.63 -7.41 1.73
C ILE A 34 6.09 -7.49 1.82
N CYS A 35 5.54 -8.71 1.92
CA CYS A 35 4.10 -8.92 2.02
C CYS A 35 3.48 -8.21 3.23
N GLN A 36 4.14 -8.30 4.40
CA GLN A 36 3.69 -7.65 5.63
C GLN A 36 3.66 -6.13 5.49
N VAL A 37 4.70 -5.54 4.91
CA VAL A 37 4.79 -4.09 4.69
C VAL A 37 3.72 -3.62 3.70
N VAL A 38 3.56 -4.29 2.56
CA VAL A 38 2.54 -3.93 1.56
C VAL A 38 1.13 -4.03 2.16
N THR A 39 0.84 -5.12 2.86
CA THR A 39 -0.47 -5.33 3.50
C THR A 39 -0.76 -4.26 4.56
N ARG A 40 0.24 -3.92 5.38
CA ARG A 40 0.13 -2.85 6.39
C ARG A 40 -0.15 -1.50 5.74
N SER A 41 0.59 -1.16 4.68
CA SER A 41 0.43 0.10 3.95
C SER A 41 -0.96 0.23 3.32
N ILE A 42 -1.49 -0.84 2.72
CA ILE A 42 -2.85 -0.87 2.16
C ILE A 42 -3.90 -0.65 3.27
N ARG A 43 -3.74 -1.28 4.44
CA ARG A 43 -4.64 -1.05 5.58
C ARG A 43 -4.59 0.40 6.04
N ILE A 44 -3.41 1.00 6.15
CA ILE A 44 -3.26 2.41 6.53
C ILE A 44 -3.98 3.31 5.52
N TYR A 45 -3.77 3.09 4.22
CA TYR A 45 -4.43 3.84 3.16
C TYR A 45 -5.95 3.73 3.23
N LYS A 46 -6.48 2.51 3.37
CA LYS A 46 -7.93 2.26 3.54
C LYS A 46 -8.50 3.03 4.74
N ASN A 47 -7.86 2.92 5.91
CA ASN A 47 -8.31 3.63 7.11
C ASN A 47 -8.24 5.16 6.92
N SER A 48 -7.22 5.67 6.25
CA SER A 48 -7.11 7.10 5.94
C SER A 48 -8.28 7.59 5.08
N LEU A 49 -8.66 6.84 4.04
CA LEU A 49 -9.80 7.17 3.20
C LEU A 49 -11.13 7.12 3.97
N GLU A 50 -11.33 6.08 4.79
CA GLU A 50 -12.54 5.92 5.60
C GLU A 50 -12.67 7.04 6.64
N ASN A 51 -11.58 7.42 7.29
CA ASN A 51 -11.57 8.53 8.24
C ASN A 51 -11.82 9.88 7.56
N GLN A 52 -11.26 10.10 6.37
CA GLN A 52 -11.51 11.31 5.59
C GLN A 52 -12.99 11.40 5.13
N ALA A 53 -13.58 10.27 4.73
CA ALA A 53 -15.01 10.19 4.43
C ALA A 53 -15.89 10.45 5.68
N GLY A 54 -15.51 9.89 6.84
CA GLY A 54 -16.21 10.09 8.11
C GLY A 54 -16.19 11.54 8.61
N ILE A 55 -15.07 12.25 8.45
CA ILE A 55 -14.96 13.68 8.75
C ILE A 55 -15.88 14.50 7.82
N THR A 56 -15.90 14.17 6.53
CA THR A 56 -16.73 14.87 5.53
C THR A 56 -18.22 14.68 5.80
N ALA A 57 -18.65 13.47 6.22
CA ALA A 57 -20.04 13.21 6.60
C ALA A 57 -20.47 13.90 7.91
N ALA A 58 -19.56 14.11 8.85
CA ALA A 58 -19.86 14.80 10.11
C ALA A 58 -19.97 16.32 9.95
N GLY A 59 -19.23 16.93 9.01
CA GLY A 59 -19.25 18.37 8.73
C GLY A 59 -20.53 18.88 8.06
N ASN A 60 -21.30 18.00 7.40
CA ASN A 60 -22.53 18.36 6.68
C ASN A 60 -23.80 18.39 7.55
N ARG A 61 -23.68 18.19 8.88
CA ARG A 61 -24.80 18.19 9.84
C ARG A 61 -24.96 19.52 10.61
N LYS A 62 -24.73 20.66 9.95
CA LYS A 62 -25.07 21.99 10.48
C LYS A 62 -25.83 22.80 9.46
#